data_AF-A0A0M9BRD3-F1
#
_entry.id   AF-A0A0M9BRD3-F1
#
_cell.length_a   1.000
_cell.length_b   1.000
_cell.length_c   1.000
_cell.angle_alpha   90.00
_cell.angle_beta   90.00
_cell.angle_gamma   90.00
#
_symmetry.space_group_name_H-M   'P 1'
#
loop_
_entity.id
_entity.type
_entity.pdbx_description
1 polymer ?
#
loop_
_entity_poly.entity_id
_entity_poly.type
_entity_poly.pdbx_seq_one_letter_code
_entity_poly.pdbx_strand_id
1 'polypeptide(L)'
;MTATFTKVAGIGFVLLAILRLTPLIDITGKWLLYISIAAFFLILCDLIEFMIERIMANKKLKSNKFLASLRSLFLSCAVLAIIVLPNIKIDLSVKQVNAFGDAITLISLGIAITLIGFKTERKEPISIMRQETKENEIREFLSSNEGGEIVKKHIEELSQTNKIEKK
;
A
#
# COMPACT_ATOMS: atom_id res chain seq x y z
N MET A 1 5.60 -6.17 4.00
CA MET A 1 4.71 -6.97 4.88
C MET A 1 3.42 -6.23 5.23
N THR A 2 3.48 -4.93 5.55
CA THR A 2 2.33 -4.08 5.91
C THR A 2 1.29 -3.89 4.80
N ALA A 3 1.72 -3.72 3.55
CA ALA A 3 0.81 -3.63 2.40
C ALA A 3 -0.03 -4.91 2.20
N THR A 4 0.46 -6.07 2.66
CA THR A 4 -0.27 -7.34 2.58
C THR A 4 -1.40 -7.38 3.60
N PHE A 5 -1.15 -6.90 4.82
CA PHE A 5 -2.16 -6.84 5.87
C PHE A 5 -3.30 -5.87 5.52
N THR A 6 -3.00 -4.65 5.06
CA THR A 6 -4.06 -3.70 4.66
C THR A 6 -4.89 -4.24 3.50
N LYS A 7 -4.26 -4.93 2.52
CA LYS A 7 -4.98 -5.58 1.42
C LYS A 7 -5.91 -6.69 1.92
N VAL A 8 -5.43 -7.54 2.81
CA VAL A 8 -6.24 -8.63 3.40
C VAL A 8 -7.37 -8.07 4.26
N ALA A 9 -7.11 -7.02 5.05
CA ALA A 9 -8.14 -6.33 5.82
C ALA A 9 -9.21 -5.71 4.91
N GLY A 10 -8.80 -5.07 3.81
CA GLY A 10 -9.72 -4.52 2.81
C GLY A 10 -10.61 -5.59 2.16
N ILE A 11 -10.05 -6.74 1.79
CA ILE A 11 -10.83 -7.88 1.28
C ILE A 11 -11.80 -8.40 2.34
N GLY A 12 -11.36 -8.46 3.61
CA GLY A 12 -12.22 -8.81 4.74
C GLY A 12 -13.42 -7.87 4.89
N PHE A 13 -13.23 -6.57 4.71
CA PHE A 13 -14.33 -5.58 4.72
C PHE A 13 -15.30 -5.77 3.55
N VAL A 14 -14.81 -6.12 2.35
CA VAL A 14 -15.68 -6.41 1.20
C VAL A 14 -16.53 -7.66 1.47
N LEU A 15 -15.92 -8.72 2.02
CA LEU A 15 -16.65 -9.93 2.41
C LEU A 15 -17.70 -9.64 3.50
N LEU A 16 -17.37 -8.82 4.50
CA LEU A 16 -18.31 -8.37 5.53
C LEU A 16 -19.46 -7.55 4.94
N ALA A 17 -19.18 -6.69 3.95
CA ALA A 17 -20.21 -5.90 3.28
C ALA A 17 -21.19 -6.79 2.48
N ILE A 18 -20.69 -7.81 1.78
CA ILE A 18 -21.51 -8.80 1.08
C ILE A 18 -22.35 -9.61 2.08
N LEU A 19 -21.73 -10.03 3.18
CA LEU A 19 -22.41 -10.78 4.24
C LEU A 19 -23.52 -9.97 4.93
N ARG A 20 -23.38 -8.63 5.02
CA ARG A 20 -24.43 -7.71 5.48
C ARG A 20 -25.59 -7.60 4.49
N LEU A 21 -25.30 -7.60 3.19
CA LEU A 21 -26.34 -7.50 2.15
C LEU A 21 -27.22 -8.76 2.09
N THR A 22 -26.69 -9.88 2.59
CA THR A 22 -27.36 -11.17 2.63
C THR A 22 -27.97 -11.38 4.01
N PRO A 23 -29.25 -11.76 4.17
CA PRO A 23 -29.87 -11.96 5.48
C PRO A 23 -29.45 -13.30 6.12
N LEU A 24 -28.18 -13.69 5.97
CA LEU A 24 -27.63 -14.93 6.54
C LEU A 24 -27.27 -14.77 8.02
N ILE A 25 -26.97 -13.54 8.48
CA ILE A 25 -26.58 -13.24 9.86
C ILE A 25 -27.23 -11.93 10.29
N ASP A 26 -27.95 -11.95 11.42
CA ASP A 26 -28.59 -10.77 12.01
C ASP A 26 -27.55 -9.90 12.75
N ILE A 27 -26.64 -9.29 11.98
CA ILE A 27 -25.61 -8.38 12.51
C ILE A 27 -26.34 -7.11 12.96
N THR A 28 -26.52 -6.94 14.27
CA THR A 28 -27.13 -5.74 14.84
C THR A 28 -26.37 -4.50 14.35
N GLY A 29 -27.06 -3.45 13.90
CA GLY A 29 -26.42 -2.25 13.33
C GLY A 29 -25.31 -1.62 14.19
N LYS A 30 -25.34 -1.83 15.51
CA LYS A 30 -24.28 -1.42 16.45
C LYS A 30 -22.94 -2.11 16.19
N TRP A 31 -22.95 -3.42 15.94
CA TRP A 31 -21.74 -4.19 15.62
C TRP A 31 -21.06 -3.69 14.35
N LEU A 32 -21.87 -3.36 13.35
CA LEU A 32 -21.35 -2.82 12.10
C LEU A 32 -20.69 -1.45 12.30
N LEU A 33 -21.28 -0.58 13.10
CA LEU A 33 -20.68 0.71 13.43
C LEU A 33 -19.29 0.53 14.04
N TYR A 34 -19.12 -0.41 14.97
CA TYR A 34 -17.83 -0.68 15.62
C TYR A 34 -16.78 -1.21 14.65
N ILE A 35 -17.19 -2.12 13.77
CA ILE A 35 -16.35 -2.66 12.70
C ILE A 35 -15.93 -1.53 11.73
N SER A 36 -16.84 -0.64 11.34
CA SER A 36 -16.55 0.52 10.49
C SER A 36 -15.60 1.51 11.17
N ILE A 37 -15.75 1.76 12.48
CA ILE A 37 -14.83 2.62 13.25
C ILE A 37 -13.42 2.01 13.27
N ALA A 38 -13.32 0.69 13.48
CA ALA A 38 -12.03 0.01 13.45
C ALA A 38 -11.37 0.09 12.05
N ALA A 39 -12.16 -0.09 10.98
CA ALA A 39 -11.72 0.11 9.60
C ALA A 39 -11.15 1.51 9.39
N PHE A 40 -11.88 2.51 9.87
CA PHE A 40 -11.54 3.91 9.74
C PHE A 40 -10.21 4.23 10.41
N PHE A 41 -9.96 3.73 11.63
CA PHE A 41 -8.65 3.92 12.29
C PHE A 41 -7.49 3.34 11.49
N LEU A 42 -7.66 2.17 10.88
CA LEU A 42 -6.60 1.56 10.05
C LEU A 42 -6.34 2.36 8.77
N ILE A 43 -7.39 2.80 8.09
CA ILE A 43 -7.28 3.62 6.88
C ILE A 43 -6.68 4.99 7.20
N LEU A 44 -7.08 5.59 8.33
CA LEU A 44 -6.54 6.86 8.80
C LEU A 44 -5.06 6.73 9.17
N CYS A 45 -4.64 5.62 9.78
CA CYS A 45 -3.24 5.33 10.03
C CYS A 45 -2.43 5.31 8.72
N ASP A 46 -2.91 4.61 7.69
CA ASP A 46 -2.25 4.55 6.38
C ASP A 46 -2.17 5.95 5.73
N LEU A 47 -3.19 6.79 5.89
CA LEU A 47 -3.17 8.18 5.41
C LEU A 47 -2.08 9.01 6.12
N ILE A 48 -2.03 8.93 7.44
CA ILE A 48 -1.05 9.70 8.23
C ILE A 48 0.36 9.19 7.95
N GLU A 49 0.58 7.88 7.87
CA GLU A 49 1.85 7.26 7.47
C GLU A 49 2.29 7.79 6.10
N PHE A 50 1.38 7.82 5.11
CA PHE A 50 1.66 8.37 3.79
C PHE A 50 2.04 9.86 3.79
N MET A 51 1.36 10.69 4.60
CA MET A 51 1.68 12.11 4.76
C MET A 51 3.04 12.31 5.42
N ILE A 52 3.33 11.57 6.48
CA ILE A 52 4.60 11.64 7.21
C ILE A 52 5.76 11.22 6.30
N GLU A 53 5.63 10.12 5.57
CA GLU A 53 6.62 9.67 4.59
C GLU A 53 6.88 10.76 3.54
N ARG A 54 5.83 11.45 3.07
CA ARG A 54 5.97 12.56 2.11
C ARG A 54 6.80 13.71 2.69
N ILE A 55 6.52 14.11 3.93
CA ILE A 55 7.22 15.21 4.59
C ILE A 55 8.69 14.84 4.88
N MET A 56 8.94 13.60 5.29
CA MET A 56 10.29 13.12 5.62
C MET A 56 11.15 12.86 4.39
N ALA A 57 10.57 12.41 3.28
CA ALA A 57 11.28 12.31 2.02
C ALA A 57 11.88 13.67 1.61
N ASN A 58 11.13 14.75 1.80
CA ASN A 58 11.61 16.11 1.54
C ASN A 58 12.70 16.57 2.52
N LYS A 59 12.80 15.97 3.71
CA LYS A 59 13.76 16.34 4.77
C LYS A 59 14.89 15.33 5.01
N LYS A 60 15.01 14.26 4.21
CA LYS A 60 16.00 13.16 4.34
C LYS A 60 16.13 12.54 5.75
N LEU A 61 15.06 12.55 6.55
CA LEU A 61 15.07 12.01 7.91
C LEU A 61 14.64 10.53 7.94
N LYS A 62 15.42 9.67 8.61
CA LYS A 62 15.06 8.26 8.88
C LYS A 62 14.09 8.19 10.06
N SER A 63 12.83 7.85 9.81
CA SER A 63 11.77 7.84 10.84
C SER A 63 11.09 6.50 11.04
N ASN A 64 11.88 5.42 10.98
CA ASN A 64 11.32 4.07 11.05
C ASN A 64 10.67 3.77 12.42
N LYS A 65 11.19 4.34 13.51
CA LYS A 65 10.66 4.12 14.87
C LYS A 65 9.33 4.85 15.13
N PHE A 66 9.18 6.07 14.64
CA PHE A 66 7.96 6.86 14.86
C PHE A 66 6.77 6.27 14.11
N LEU A 67 6.97 5.86 12.85
CA LEU A 67 5.95 5.20 12.04
C LEU A 67 5.49 3.88 12.67
N ALA A 68 6.44 3.07 13.18
CA ALA A 68 6.11 1.84 13.89
C ALA A 68 5.27 2.10 15.16
N SER A 69 5.62 3.13 15.94
CA SER A 69 4.84 3.52 17.13
C SER A 69 3.43 3.99 16.77
N LEU A 70 3.31 4.83 15.73
CA LEU A 70 2.03 5.33 15.24
C LEU A 70 1.12 4.17 14.80
N ARG A 71 1.68 3.23 14.05
CA ARG A 71 0.96 2.04 13.58
C ARG A 71 0.45 1.20 14.74
N SER A 72 1.28 0.98 15.76
CA SER A 72 0.87 0.23 16.95
C SER A 72 -0.27 0.93 17.70
N LEU A 73 -0.24 2.26 17.78
CA LEU A 73 -1.27 3.05 18.45
C LEU A 73 -2.62 2.91 17.73
N PHE A 74 -2.65 3.12 16.42
CA PHE A 74 -3.88 2.99 15.63
C PHE A 74 -4.42 1.56 15.59
N LEU A 75 -3.53 0.56 15.55
CA LEU A 75 -3.94 -0.84 15.67
C LEU A 75 -4.59 -1.11 17.02
N SER A 76 -4.01 -0.58 18.11
CA SER A 76 -4.59 -0.71 19.46
C SER A 76 -5.97 -0.04 19.52
N CYS A 77 -6.13 1.16 18.95
CA CYS A 77 -7.43 1.82 18.86
C CYS A 77 -8.46 1.01 18.06
N ALA A 78 -8.05 0.39 16.95
CA ALA A 78 -8.94 -0.45 16.16
C ALA A 78 -9.41 -1.69 16.93
N VAL A 79 -8.51 -2.35 17.68
CA VAL A 79 -8.86 -3.49 18.52
C VAL A 79 -9.77 -3.07 19.68
N LEU A 80 -9.47 -1.94 20.33
CA LEU A 80 -10.32 -1.39 21.39
C LEU A 80 -11.72 -1.04 20.87
N ALA A 81 -11.84 -0.53 19.64
CA ALA A 81 -13.13 -0.26 19.02
C ALA A 81 -13.96 -1.53 18.79
N ILE A 82 -13.34 -2.68 18.56
CA ILE A 82 -14.09 -3.95 18.38
C ILE A 82 -14.42 -4.60 19.72
N ILE A 83 -13.53 -4.53 20.71
CA ILE A 83 -13.68 -5.25 21.97
C ILE A 83 -14.42 -4.41 23.03
N VAL A 84 -14.08 -3.13 23.16
CA VAL A 84 -14.55 -2.30 24.27
C VAL A 84 -15.86 -1.61 23.95
N LEU A 85 -15.99 -1.04 22.76
CA LEU A 85 -17.19 -0.28 22.36
C LEU A 85 -18.51 -1.07 22.44
N PRO A 86 -18.57 -2.38 22.11
CA PRO A 86 -19.80 -3.17 22.32
C PRO A 86 -20.19 -3.34 23.79
N ASN A 87 -19.21 -3.29 24.69
CA ASN A 87 -19.43 -3.48 26.13
C ASN A 87 -19.82 -2.17 26.84
N ILE A 88 -19.67 -1.02 26.19
CA ILE A 88 -20.15 0.26 26.72
C ILE A 88 -21.64 0.36 26.41
N LYS A 89 -22.46 0.57 27.45
CA LYS A 89 -23.90 0.81 27.30
C LYS A 89 -24.12 2.20 26.70
N ILE A 90 -24.02 2.30 25.38
CA ILE A 90 -24.35 3.50 24.63
C ILE A 90 -25.77 3.37 24.10
N ASP A 91 -26.65 4.25 24.59
CA ASP A 91 -28.05 4.32 24.16
C ASP A 91 -28.17 5.18 22.90
N LEU A 92 -27.70 4.64 21.78
CA LEU A 92 -27.87 5.25 20.46
C LEU A 92 -29.08 4.64 19.76
N SER A 93 -29.91 5.51 19.19
CA SER A 93 -31.03 5.07 18.34
C SER A 93 -30.51 4.37 17.08
N VAL A 94 -31.30 3.43 16.56
CA VAL A 94 -30.93 2.66 15.36
C VAL A 94 -30.65 3.57 14.16
N LYS A 95 -31.39 4.68 14.04
CA LYS A 95 -31.18 5.69 12.99
C LYS A 95 -29.83 6.40 13.11
N GLN A 96 -29.43 6.79 14.32
CA GLN A 96 -28.13 7.42 14.56
C GLN A 96 -26.98 6.45 14.30
N VAL A 97 -27.09 5.20 14.77
CA VAL A 97 -26.08 4.17 14.53
C VAL A 97 -25.83 3.97 13.04
N ASN A 98 -26.91 3.89 12.25
CA ASN A 98 -26.79 3.70 10.81
C ASN A 98 -26.22 4.95 10.11
N ALA A 99 -26.66 6.15 10.50
CA ALA A 99 -26.13 7.40 9.95
C ALA A 99 -24.63 7.58 10.24
N PHE A 100 -24.17 7.29 11.46
CA PHE A 100 -22.74 7.30 11.81
C PHE A 100 -21.98 6.22 11.03
N GLY A 101 -22.54 5.02 10.92
CA GLY A 101 -21.94 3.93 10.15
C GLY A 101 -21.72 4.34 8.69
N ASP A 102 -22.74 4.89 8.05
CA ASP A 102 -22.67 5.33 6.66
C ASP A 102 -21.68 6.49 6.47
N ALA A 103 -21.70 7.48 7.36
CA ALA A 103 -20.75 8.61 7.32
C ALA A 103 -19.30 8.14 7.44
N ILE A 104 -19.00 7.29 8.43
CA ILE A 104 -17.64 6.75 8.64
C ILE A 104 -17.20 5.92 7.44
N THR A 105 -18.11 5.14 6.87
CA THR A 105 -17.80 4.29 5.70
C THR A 105 -17.50 5.15 4.47
N LEU A 106 -18.28 6.20 4.21
CA LEU A 106 -18.03 7.14 3.11
C LEU A 106 -16.72 7.91 3.26
N ILE A 107 -16.42 8.40 4.47
CA ILE A 107 -15.15 9.08 4.76
C ILE A 107 -13.99 8.11 4.54
N SER A 108 -14.09 6.90 5.08
CA SER A 108 -13.07 5.85 4.92
C SER A 108 -12.81 5.53 3.46
N LEU A 109 -13.87 5.39 2.67
CA LEU A 109 -13.79 5.13 1.23
C LEU A 109 -13.11 6.30 0.49
N GLY A 110 -13.50 7.54 0.78
CA GLY A 110 -12.88 8.73 0.18
C GLY A 110 -11.38 8.81 0.47
N ILE A 111 -10.96 8.53 1.71
CA ILE A 111 -9.54 8.48 2.08
C ILE A 111 -8.82 7.37 1.31
N ALA A 112 -9.41 6.17 1.24
CA ALA A 112 -8.81 5.04 0.54
C ALA A 112 -8.62 5.32 -0.96
N ILE A 113 -9.61 5.90 -1.64
CA ILE A 113 -9.51 6.31 -3.05
C ILE A 113 -8.41 7.35 -3.24
N THR A 114 -8.35 8.35 -2.36
CA THR A 114 -7.33 9.41 -2.39
C THR A 114 -5.91 8.82 -2.25
N LEU A 115 -5.73 7.88 -1.31
CA LEU A 115 -4.47 7.15 -1.13
C LEU A 115 -4.08 6.33 -2.37
N ILE A 116 -5.05 5.66 -3.02
CA ILE A 116 -4.81 4.91 -4.26
C ILE A 116 -4.37 5.85 -5.39
N GLY A 117 -5.04 6.99 -5.55
CA GLY A 117 -4.67 8.02 -6.54
C GLY A 117 -3.23 8.46 -6.36
N PHE A 118 -2.87 8.89 -5.14
CA PHE A 118 -1.51 9.34 -4.86
C PHE A 118 -0.44 8.24 -4.96
N LYS A 119 -0.80 6.98 -4.72
CA LYS A 119 0.15 5.86 -4.84
C LYS A 119 0.42 5.47 -6.30
N THR A 120 -0.54 5.71 -7.19
CA THR A 120 -0.42 5.48 -8.62
C THR A 120 0.54 6.51 -9.25
N GLU A 121 0.38 7.79 -8.90
CA GLU A 121 1.26 8.88 -9.36
C GLU A 121 2.74 8.70 -8.96
N ARG A 122 3.04 8.00 -7.86
CA ARG A 122 4.43 7.79 -7.37
C ARG A 122 5.18 6.64 -8.05
N LYS A 123 4.49 5.68 -8.68
CA LYS A 123 5.17 4.50 -9.29
C LYS A 123 5.73 4.78 -10.68
N GLU A 124 5.17 5.75 -11.39
CA GLU A 124 5.65 6.14 -12.72
C GLU A 124 7.05 6.78 -12.71
N PRO A 125 7.42 7.76 -11.85
CA PRO A 125 8.73 8.41 -11.96
C PRO A 125 9.93 7.52 -11.59
N ILE A 126 9.75 6.52 -10.71
CA ILE A 126 10.86 5.67 -10.23
C ILE A 126 11.24 4.61 -11.27
N SER A 127 10.29 4.13 -12.08
CA SER A 127 10.58 3.12 -13.11
C SER A 127 11.27 3.74 -14.32
N ILE A 128 10.81 4.92 -14.76
CA ILE A 128 11.37 5.65 -15.90
C ILE A 128 12.82 6.09 -15.61
N MET A 129 13.06 6.71 -14.45
CA MET A 129 14.38 7.22 -14.07
C MET A 129 15.43 6.10 -13.87
N ARG A 130 15.01 4.92 -13.40
CA ARG A 130 15.89 3.76 -13.23
C ARG A 130 16.23 3.07 -14.56
N GLN A 131 15.36 3.23 -15.56
CA GLN A 131 15.57 2.70 -16.91
C GLN A 131 16.55 3.59 -17.69
N GLU A 132 16.39 4.92 -17.60
CA GLU A 132 17.34 5.89 -18.17
C GLU A 132 18.75 5.77 -17.56
N THR A 133 18.84 5.56 -16.24
CA THR A 133 20.15 5.42 -15.56
C THR A 133 20.87 4.15 -16.04
N LYS A 134 20.15 3.02 -16.19
CA LYS A 134 20.72 1.77 -16.69
C LYS A 134 21.13 1.86 -18.16
N GLU A 135 20.33 2.52 -19.00
CA GLU A 135 20.72 2.74 -20.40
C GLU A 135 21.97 3.61 -20.51
N ASN A 136 22.09 4.65 -19.69
CA ASN A 136 23.30 5.49 -19.66
C ASN A 136 24.53 4.73 -19.16
N GLU A 137 24.44 3.92 -18.10
CA GLU A 137 25.56 3.10 -17.61
C GLU A 137 26.01 2.07 -18.66
N ILE A 138 25.07 1.41 -19.35
CA ILE A 138 25.38 0.46 -20.42
C ILE A 138 26.05 1.18 -21.60
N ARG A 139 25.55 2.36 -21.96
CA ARG A 139 26.09 3.15 -23.07
C ARG A 139 27.49 3.68 -22.74
N GLU A 140 27.71 4.13 -21.51
CA GLU A 140 29.00 4.57 -21.00
C GLU A 140 29.99 3.40 -20.99
N PHE A 141 29.60 2.24 -20.48
CA PHE A 141 30.41 1.02 -20.50
C PHE A 141 30.78 0.60 -21.93
N LEU A 142 29.81 0.53 -22.84
CA LEU A 142 30.04 0.17 -24.25
C LEU A 142 30.92 1.20 -24.99
N SER A 143 30.88 2.47 -24.57
CA SER A 143 31.73 3.53 -25.11
C SER A 143 33.13 3.59 -24.48
N SER A 144 33.34 2.91 -23.36
CA SER A 144 34.64 2.82 -22.70
C SER A 144 35.58 1.89 -23.46
N ASN A 145 36.89 2.13 -23.32
CA ASN A 145 37.91 1.30 -23.97
C ASN A 145 37.83 -0.17 -23.51
N GLU A 146 37.50 -0.39 -22.23
CA GLU A 146 37.33 -1.72 -21.63
C GLU A 146 36.09 -2.46 -22.17
N GLY A 147 34.93 -1.80 -22.22
CA GLY A 147 33.72 -2.41 -22.78
C GLY A 147 33.81 -2.66 -24.28
N GLY A 148 34.47 -1.77 -25.02
CA GLY A 148 34.76 -1.95 -26.43
C GLY A 148 35.66 -3.16 -26.70
N GLU A 149 36.70 -3.38 -25.89
CA GLU A 149 37.58 -4.55 -25.99
C GLU A 149 36.84 -5.86 -25.70
N ILE A 150 35.96 -5.88 -24.68
CA ILE A 150 35.19 -7.08 -24.32
C ILE A 150 34.21 -7.46 -25.44
N VAL A 151 33.49 -6.47 -26.01
CA VAL A 151 32.57 -6.71 -27.12
C VAL A 151 33.33 -7.19 -28.36
N LYS A 152 34.47 -6.57 -28.67
CA LYS A 152 35.30 -6.97 -29.80
C LYS A 152 35.83 -8.39 -29.65
N LYS A 153 36.31 -8.76 -28.47
CA LYS A 153 36.77 -10.12 -28.14
C LYS A 153 35.65 -11.15 -28.30
N HIS A 154 34.44 -10.81 -27.85
CA HIS A 154 33.28 -11.70 -27.97
C HIS A 154 32.81 -11.88 -29.43
N ILE A 155 32.88 -10.83 -30.25
CA ILE A 155 32.59 -10.91 -31.69
C ILE A 155 33.65 -11.76 -32.41
N GLU A 156 34.92 -11.66 -32.03
CA GLU A 156 35.99 -12.50 -32.56
C GLU A 156 35.81 -13.98 -32.20
N GLU A 157 35.46 -14.29 -30.95
CA GLU A 157 35.13 -15.64 -30.49
C GLU A 157 33.95 -16.24 -31.27
N LEU A 158 32.85 -15.48 -31.45
CA LEU A 158 31.69 -15.93 -32.22
C LEU A 158 32.00 -16.14 -33.71
N SER A 159 32.87 -15.32 -34.30
CA SER A 159 33.32 -15.45 -35.69
C SER A 159 34.19 -16.70 -35.89
N GLN A 160 34.99 -17.07 -34.90
CA GLN A 160 35.79 -18.28 -34.93
C GLN A 160 34.94 -19.54 -34.76
N THR A 161 33.96 -19.53 -33.85
CA THR A 161 33.03 -20.67 -33.65
C THR A 161 32.19 -20.95 -34.89
N ASN A 162 31.69 -19.90 -35.57
CA ASN A 162 30.94 -20.04 -36.83
C ASN A 162 31.78 -20.56 -38.02
N LYS A 163 33.10 -20.39 -37.99
CA LYS A 163 34.01 -20.97 -39.01
C LYS A 163 34.27 -22.45 -38.78
N ILE A 164 34.11 -22.94 -37.56
CA ILE A 164 34.33 -24.34 -37.19
C ILE A 164 33.10 -25.20 -37.53
N GLU A 165 31.88 -24.66 -37.44
CA GLU A 165 30.64 -25.37 -37.81
C GLU A 165 30.37 -25.45 -39.32
N LYS A 166 31.09 -24.68 -40.16
CA LYS A 166 30.92 -24.66 -41.63
C LYS A 166 31.93 -25.52 -42.39
N LYS A 167 32.67 -26.40 -41.71
CA LYS A 167 33.69 -27.27 -42.29
C LYS A 167 33.35 -28.73 -42.01
#